data_AF-A0A2E4FQD6-F1
#
_entry.id   AF-A0A2E4FQD6-F1
#
_cell.length_a   1.000
_cell.length_b   1.000
_cell.length_c   1.000
_cell.angle_alpha   90.00
_cell.angle_beta   90.00
_cell.angle_gamma   90.00
#
_symmetry.space_group_name_H-M   'P 1'
#
loop_
_entity.id
_entity.type
_entity.pdbx_description
1 polymer ?
#
loop_
_entity_poly.entity_id
_entity_poly.type
_entity_poly.pdbx_seq_one_letter_code
_entity_poly.pdbx_strand_id
1 'polypeptide(L)'
;MGEVFLAEDTQLGRKVAIKFLTQELEADATARERLLREARSAASLDRVQPGARDKARALLGEAIEQFERIGRPRYLESARAMLGALT
;
A
#
# COMPACT_ATOMS: atom_id res chain seq x y z
N MET A 1 -9.93 1.83 -26.50
CA MET A 1 -9.75 1.64 -25.04
C MET A 1 -9.82 0.14 -24.82
N GLY A 2 -8.75 -0.48 -24.31
CA GLY A 2 -8.64 -1.94 -24.25
C GLY A 2 -9.41 -2.59 -23.09
N GLU A 3 -9.27 -3.90 -22.96
CA GLU A 3 -10.01 -4.74 -22.00
C GLU A 3 -9.41 -4.65 -20.58
N VAL A 4 -10.27 -4.68 -19.56
CA VAL A 4 -9.88 -4.60 -18.15
C VAL A 4 -10.43 -5.81 -17.39
N PHE A 5 -9.56 -6.48 -16.65
CA PHE A 5 -9.90 -7.67 -15.87
C PHE A 5 -9.60 -7.45 -14.39
N LEU A 6 -10.45 -8.05 -13.54
CA LEU A 6 -10.17 -8.18 -12.12
C LEU A 6 -9.19 -9.34 -11.91
N ALA A 7 -8.12 -9.09 -11.17
CA ALA A 7 -7.14 -10.09 -10.77
C ALA A 7 -6.81 -9.96 -9.28
N GLU A 8 -6.12 -10.95 -8.75
CA GLU A 8 -5.55 -10.92 -7.42
C GLU A 8 -4.03 -10.81 -7.53
N ASP A 9 -3.45 -9.81 -6.88
CA ASP A 9 -2.02 -9.68 -6.70
C ASP A 9 -1.58 -10.69 -5.64
N THR A 10 -1.00 -11.80 -6.08
CA THR A 10 -0.57 -12.91 -5.23
C THR A 10 0.55 -12.55 -4.26
N GLN A 11 1.29 -11.46 -4.50
CA GLN A 11 2.35 -11.01 -3.61
C GLN A 11 1.80 -10.11 -2.49
N LEU A 12 0.83 -9.26 -2.81
CA LEU A 12 0.25 -8.30 -1.87
C LEU A 12 -1.10 -8.75 -1.27
N GLY A 13 -1.67 -9.85 -1.76
CA GLY A 13 -2.95 -10.40 -1.30
C GLY A 13 -4.12 -9.43 -1.51
N ARG A 14 -4.11 -8.66 -2.61
CA ARG A 14 -5.12 -7.63 -2.88
C ARG A 14 -5.69 -7.73 -4.29
N LYS A 15 -6.93 -7.31 -4.45
CA LYS A 15 -7.58 -7.19 -5.76
C LYS A 15 -6.94 -6.05 -6.57
N VAL A 16 -6.64 -6.31 -7.83
CA VAL A 16 -6.07 -5.36 -8.78
C VAL A 16 -6.81 -5.41 -10.11
N ALA A 17 -6.76 -4.32 -10.88
CA ALA A 17 -7.26 -4.27 -12.24
C ALA A 17 -6.10 -4.40 -13.23
N ILE A 18 -6.20 -5.30 -14.21
CA ILE A 18 -5.21 -5.48 -15.28
C ILE A 18 -5.84 -5.00 -16.59
N LYS A 19 -5.17 -4.06 -17.28
CA LYS A 19 -5.61 -3.50 -18.56
C LYS A 19 -4.73 -3.98 -19.70
N PHE A 20 -5.33 -4.60 -20.72
CA PHE A 20 -4.66 -5.03 -21.94
C PHE A 20 -4.94 -4.07 -23.09
N LEU A 21 -4.01 -3.96 -24.05
CA LEU A 21 -4.29 -3.36 -25.35
C LEU A 21 -4.80 -4.44 -26.29
N THR A 22 -5.81 -4.14 -27.10
CA THR A 22 -6.19 -5.01 -28.21
C THR A 22 -5.10 -4.98 -29.28
N GLN A 23 -5.10 -5.99 -30.15
CA GLN A 23 -4.08 -6.12 -31.20
C GLN A 23 -4.04 -4.89 -32.13
N GLU A 24 -5.18 -4.24 -32.40
CA GLU A 24 -5.20 -3.01 -33.20
C GLU A 24 -4.59 -1.80 -32.47
N LEU A 25 -4.74 -1.74 -31.14
CA LEU A 25 -4.21 -0.66 -30.31
C LEU A 25 -2.74 -0.84 -29.96
N GLU A 26 -2.21 -2.06 -30.06
CA GLU A 26 -0.79 -2.32 -29.80
C GLU A 26 0.11 -1.70 -30.88
N ALA A 27 -0.34 -1.68 -32.13
CA ALA A 27 0.36 -1.05 -33.24
C ALA A 27 0.32 0.49 -33.20
N ASP A 28 -0.61 1.07 -32.43
CA ASP A 28 -0.72 2.53 -32.25
C ASP A 28 0.20 3.01 -31.11
N ALA A 29 1.28 3.69 -31.49
CA ALA A 29 2.23 4.29 -30.56
C ALA A 29 1.55 5.25 -29.55
N THR A 30 0.51 5.96 -29.97
CA THR A 30 -0.26 6.90 -29.12
C THR A 30 -1.04 6.15 -28.05
N ALA A 31 -1.64 5.01 -28.41
CA ALA A 31 -2.39 4.19 -27.47
C ALA A 31 -1.48 3.56 -26.40
N ARG A 32 -0.27 3.13 -26.80
CA ARG A 32 0.77 2.66 -25.86
C ARG A 32 1.22 3.76 -24.91
N GLU A 33 1.52 4.96 -25.41
CA GLU A 33 1.89 6.09 -24.56
C GLU A 33 0.79 6.47 -23.57
N ARG A 34 -0.47 6.49 -24.01
CA ARG A 34 -1.62 6.76 -23.13
C ARG A 34 -1.73 5.71 -22.03
N LEU A 35 -1.61 4.42 -22.35
CA LEU A 35 -1.65 3.36 -21.34
C LEU A 35 -0.51 3.50 -20.32
N LEU A 36 0.71 3.80 -20.77
CA LEU A 36 1.85 4.02 -19.89
C LEU A 36 1.65 5.24 -18.97
N ARG A 37 1.07 6.31 -19.49
CA ARG A 37 0.77 7.52 -18.71
C ARG A 37 -0.27 7.23 -17.63
N GLU A 38 -1.35 6.53 -17.98
CA GLU A 38 -2.38 6.10 -17.03
C GLU A 38 -1.79 5.20 -15.93
N ALA A 39 -0.96 4.22 -16.29
CA ALA A 39 -0.30 3.33 -15.33
C ALA A 39 0.59 4.10 -14.34
N ARG A 40 1.39 5.07 -14.81
CA ARG A 40 2.23 5.90 -13.95
C ARG A 40 1.41 6.78 -13.00
N SER A 41 0.31 7.36 -13.49
CA SER A 41 -0.60 8.15 -12.66
C SER A 41 -1.29 7.30 -11.60
N ALA A 42 -1.79 6.12 -11.97
CA ALA A 42 -2.42 5.18 -11.04
C ALA A 42 -1.44 4.69 -9.96
N ALA A 43 -0.22 4.31 -10.34
CA ALA A 43 0.82 3.89 -9.41
C ALA A 43 1.25 5.00 -8.44
N SER A 44 1.18 6.27 -8.85
CA SER A 44 1.48 7.41 -7.97
C SER A 44 0.40 7.63 -6.91
N LEU A 45 -0.85 7.25 -7.22
CA LEU A 45 -2.00 7.34 -6.30
C LEU A 45 -2.10 6.13 -5.38
N ASP A 46 -1.73 4.95 -5.87
CA ASP A 46 -1.77 3.69 -5.13
C ASP A 46 -0.54 3.53 -4.20
N ARG A 47 -0.42 4.40 -3.20
CA ARG A 47 0.49 4.17 -2.06
C ARG A 47 -0.17 3.27 -1.03
N VAL A 48 -0.25 1.97 -1.30
CA VAL A 48 -0.31 0.96 -0.24
C VAL A 48 1.13 0.72 0.20
N GLN A 49 1.52 1.14 1.40
CA GLN A 49 2.83 0.74 1.97
C GLN A 49 2.71 -0.70 2.46
N PRO A 50 3.30 -1.70 1.78
CA PRO A 50 3.44 -3.03 2.35
C PRO A 50 4.31 -2.89 3.61
N GLY A 51 3.90 -3.53 4.71
CA GLY A 51 4.60 -3.37 6.00
C GLY A 51 4.17 -2.15 6.83
N ALA A 52 3.05 -1.50 6.51
CA ALA A 52 2.47 -0.46 7.38
C ALA A 52 2.23 -0.97 8.81
N ARG A 53 1.90 -2.26 8.97
CA ARG A 53 1.79 -2.95 10.28
C ARG A 53 3.14 -3.09 10.97
N ASP A 54 4.17 -3.53 10.27
CA ASP A 54 5.52 -3.64 10.82
C ASP A 54 6.09 -2.30 11.25
N LYS A 55 5.84 -1.26 10.45
CA LYS A 55 6.21 0.11 10.78
C LYS A 55 5.44 0.66 11.98
N ALA A 56 4.13 0.40 12.04
CA ALA A 56 3.32 0.77 13.21
C ALA A 56 3.80 0.04 14.47
N ARG A 57 4.15 -1.24 14.35
CA ARG A 57 4.72 -2.06 15.42
C ARG A 57 6.05 -1.48 15.94
N ALA A 58 6.97 -1.13 15.04
CA ALA A 58 8.25 -0.52 15.39
C ALA A 58 8.06 0.84 16.10
N LEU A 59 7.23 1.73 15.52
CA LEU A 59 6.95 3.04 16.08
C LEU A 59 6.26 2.97 17.46
N LEU A 60 5.37 2.01 17.66
CA LEU A 60 4.73 1.78 18.96
C LEU A 60 5.72 1.23 19.99
N GLY A 61 6.66 0.37 19.59
CA GLY A 61 7.77 -0.08 20.44
C GLY A 61 8.65 1.08 20.92
N GLU A 62 9.10 1.93 19.99
CA GLU A 62 9.88 3.13 20.33
C GLU A 62 9.09 4.10 21.23
N ALA A 63 7.80 4.30 20.96
CA ALA A 63 6.95 5.16 21.77
C ALA A 63 6.81 4.63 23.21
N ILE A 64 6.71 3.30 23.39
CA ILE A 64 6.66 2.68 24.72
C ILE A 64 7.96 2.97 25.49
N GLU A 65 9.13 2.70 24.90
CA GLU A 65 10.41 2.98 25.55
C GLU A 65 10.55 4.46 25.95
N GLN A 66 10.11 5.36 25.07
CA GLN A 66 10.12 6.78 25.37
C GLN A 66 9.20 7.13 26.54
N PHE A 67 7.95 6.66 26.53
CA PHE A 67 6.97 6.95 27.58
C PHE A 67 7.36 6.38 28.94
N GLU A 68 8.10 5.26 28.97
CA GLU A 68 8.69 4.72 30.20
C GLU A 68 9.76 5.67 30.75
N ARG A 69 10.67 6.13 29.88
CA ARG A 69 11.74 7.06 30.25
C ARG A 69 11.22 8.40 30.77
N ILE A 70 10.12 8.91 30.20
CA ILE A 70 9.53 10.20 30.59
C ILE A 70 8.40 10.09 31.64
N GLY A 71 8.13 8.89 32.17
CA GLY A 71 7.15 8.67 33.24
C GLY A 71 5.72 9.04 32.86
N ARG A 72 5.25 8.61 31.67
CA ARG A 72 3.92 8.93 31.14
C ARG A 72 2.99 7.69 31.12
N PRO A 73 2.51 7.23 32.30
CA PRO A 73 1.81 5.94 32.44
C PRO A 73 0.53 5.83 31.60
N ARG A 74 -0.24 6.91 31.48
CA ARG A 74 -1.47 6.94 30.66
C ARG A 74 -1.23 6.60 29.18
N TYR A 75 -0.07 6.98 28.65
CA TYR A 75 0.27 6.77 27.25
C TYR A 75 0.90 5.38 27.01
N LEU A 76 1.51 4.79 28.04
CA LEU A 76 2.05 3.43 28.00
C LEU A 76 0.97 2.37 27.83
N GLU A 77 -0.10 2.43 28.63
CA GLU A 77 -1.19 1.47 28.53
C GLU A 77 -1.84 1.51 27.15
N SER A 78 -2.02 2.71 26.60
CA SER A 78 -2.59 2.93 25.28
C SER A 78 -1.67 2.40 24.16
N ALA A 79 -0.36 2.69 24.21
CA ALA A 79 0.59 2.22 23.21
C ALA A 79 0.78 0.69 23.24
N ARG A 80 0.80 0.08 24.43
CA ARG A 80 0.86 -1.39 24.60
C ARG A 80 -0.40 -2.08 24.08
N ALA A 81 -1.58 -1.52 24.35
CA ALA A 81 -2.84 -2.02 23.82
C ALA A 81 -2.88 -1.95 22.28
N MET A 82 -2.45 -0.84 21.69
CA MET A 82 -2.35 -0.69 20.23
C MET A 82 -1.34 -1.67 19.61
N LEU A 83 -0.22 -1.93 20.29
CA LEU A 83 0.79 -2.89 19.84
C LEU A 83 0.25 -4.34 19.85
N GLY A 84 -0.48 -4.73 20.90
CA GLY A 84 -1.14 -6.04 21.00
C GLY A 84 -2.30 -6.22 20.01
N ALA A 85 -2.90 -5.14 19.53
CA ALA A 85 -3.91 -5.18 18.48
C ALA A 85 -3.33 -5.37 17.06
N LEU A 86 -1.99 -5.37 16.91
CA LEU A 86 -1.28 -5.52 15.63
C LEU A 86 -0.65 -6.91 15.42
N THR A 87 -0.74 -7.81 16.41
CA THR A 87 -0.44 -9.25 16.29
C THR A 87 -1.56 -10.01 15.57
#